data_AF-A0A2M8T4Y6-F1
#
_entry.id   AF-A0A2M8T4Y6-F1
#
_cell.length_a   1.000
_cell.length_b   1.000
_cell.length_c   1.000
_cell.angle_alpha   90.00
_cell.angle_beta   90.00
_cell.angle_gamma   90.00
#
_symmetry.space_group_name_H-M   'P 1'
#
loop_
_entity.id
_entity.type
_entity.pdbx_description
1 polymer ?
#
loop_
_entity_poly.entity_id
_entity_poly.type
_entity_poly.pdbx_seq_one_letter_code
_entity_poly.pdbx_strand_id
1 'polypeptide(L)'
;MIHITLPTDYKTATPREVKNRKEFDRAGVYVFFNEDDVALYVGKSVSFKRRFSHHAAESNFYYESSYVRLYDLNSDYERDIYETEIIRRFAPLFNKAKQFHRQTEIEQELAAIEDQARELIEEINELRDELNTLYDETDDAVVTGDLTNVDGGSNDFECLGEVMYINRRIAELRAELARLYRKKQILLAKRN
;
A
#
# COMPACT_ATOMS: atom_id res chain seq x y z
N MET A 1 6.50 -2.37 -11.22
CA MET A 1 6.94 -2.24 -9.82
C MET A 1 8.42 -2.57 -9.80
N ILE A 2 9.30 -1.63 -9.44
CA ILE A 2 10.75 -1.91 -9.37
C ILE A 2 10.98 -2.66 -8.07
N HIS A 3 11.45 -3.91 -8.15
CA HIS A 3 11.85 -4.68 -6.99
C HIS A 3 13.24 -4.23 -6.57
N ILE A 4 13.30 -3.35 -5.56
CA ILE A 4 14.56 -2.96 -4.93
C ILE A 4 14.88 -3.99 -3.86
N THR A 5 15.92 -4.79 -4.07
CA THR A 5 16.42 -5.75 -3.08
C THR A 5 17.55 -5.13 -2.28
N LEU A 6 17.49 -5.23 -0.96
CA LEU A 6 18.58 -4.80 -0.09
C LEU A 6 19.89 -5.51 -0.43
N PRO A 7 21.05 -4.84 -0.39
CA PRO A 7 22.32 -5.50 -0.57
C PRO A 7 22.45 -6.51 0.58
N THR A 8 22.76 -7.75 0.25
CA THR A 8 23.01 -8.78 1.26
C THR A 8 24.33 -8.55 1.99
N ASP A 9 25.20 -7.76 1.38
CA ASP A 9 26.54 -7.49 1.89
C ASP A 9 26.48 -6.28 2.83
N TYR A 10 26.63 -6.55 4.12
CA TYR A 10 26.76 -5.53 5.15
C TYR A 10 27.85 -5.90 6.14
N LYS A 11 28.41 -4.87 6.78
CA LYS A 11 29.35 -5.04 7.89
C LYS A 11 28.63 -4.86 9.21
N THR A 12 29.00 -5.66 10.19
CA THR A 12 28.52 -5.52 11.57
C THR A 12 29.65 -4.98 12.43
N ALA A 13 29.34 -4.03 13.30
CA ALA A 13 30.28 -3.44 14.25
C ALA A 13 29.54 -2.87 15.45
N THR A 14 30.25 -2.57 16.54
CA THR A 14 29.67 -1.78 17.63
C THR A 14 29.65 -0.28 17.26
N PRO A 15 28.70 0.51 17.79
CA PRO A 15 28.66 1.96 17.57
C PRO A 15 29.97 2.67 17.93
N ARG A 16 30.67 2.17 18.95
CA ARG A 16 31.93 2.72 19.44
C ARG A 16 33.09 2.41 18.51
N GLU A 17 33.12 1.24 17.87
CA GLU A 17 34.12 0.91 16.85
C GLU A 17 33.98 1.82 15.63
N VAL A 18 32.74 2.02 15.15
CA VAL A 18 32.44 2.88 13.99
C VAL A 18 32.88 4.32 14.23
N LYS A 19 32.62 4.84 15.43
CA LYS A 19 33.02 6.19 15.83
C LYS A 19 34.55 6.38 15.84
N ASN A 20 35.32 5.36 16.24
CA ASN A 20 36.73 5.54 16.56
C ASN A 20 37.69 5.09 15.45
N ARG A 21 37.32 4.10 14.62
CA ARG A 21 38.22 3.56 13.60
C ARG A 21 38.11 4.30 12.27
N LYS A 22 39.26 4.57 11.64
CA LYS A 22 39.33 5.26 10.32
C LYS A 22 38.69 4.46 9.19
N GLU A 23 38.67 3.13 9.30
CA GLU A 23 38.09 2.26 8.28
C GLU A 23 36.61 2.56 7.99
N PHE A 24 35.88 3.16 8.94
CA PHE A 24 34.46 3.52 8.80
C PHE A 24 34.23 4.94 8.30
N ASP A 25 35.26 5.67 7.86
CA ASP A 25 35.09 6.97 7.21
C ASP A 25 34.68 6.78 5.74
N ARG A 26 33.47 6.24 5.54
CA ARG A 26 32.91 5.86 4.24
C ARG A 26 31.41 6.16 4.18
N ALA A 27 30.91 6.27 2.96
CA ALA A 27 29.52 6.56 2.65
C ALA A 27 28.64 5.29 2.69
N GLY A 28 27.39 5.46 3.11
CA GLY A 28 26.40 4.41 2.99
C GLY A 28 25.17 4.61 3.87
N VAL A 29 24.46 3.52 4.11
CA VAL A 29 23.29 3.44 5.00
C VAL A 29 23.60 2.56 6.20
N TYR A 30 23.10 2.93 7.37
CA TYR A 30 23.35 2.21 8.62
C TYR A 30 22.05 1.95 9.38
N VAL A 31 22.07 0.90 10.20
CA VAL A 31 20.98 0.51 11.09
C VAL A 31 21.52 0.21 12.47
N PHE A 32 20.96 0.85 13.50
CA PHE A 32 21.24 0.57 14.90
C PHE A 32 20.30 -0.50 15.43
N PHE A 33 20.84 -1.44 16.20
CA PHE A 33 20.10 -2.51 16.87
C PHE A 33 20.46 -2.58 18.36
N ASN A 34 19.52 -3.00 19.19
CA ASN A 34 19.78 -3.35 20.60
C ASN A 34 20.21 -4.83 20.74
N GLU A 35 20.24 -5.35 21.98
CA GLU A 35 20.62 -6.75 22.27
C GLU A 35 19.57 -7.77 21.80
N ASP A 36 18.31 -7.35 21.67
CA ASP A 36 17.18 -8.18 21.25
C ASP A 36 16.94 -8.17 19.72
N ASP A 37 17.94 -7.72 18.94
CA ASP A 37 17.85 -7.53 17.48
C ASP A 37 16.74 -6.57 17.02
N VAL A 38 16.24 -5.69 17.91
CA VAL A 38 15.25 -4.65 17.58
C VAL A 38 15.94 -3.47 16.92
N ALA A 39 15.47 -3.10 15.73
CA ALA A 39 15.97 -1.92 15.03
C ALA A 39 15.57 -0.63 15.76
N LEU A 40 16.56 0.16 16.15
CA LEU A 40 16.36 1.43 16.86
C LEU A 40 16.28 2.59 15.88
N TYR A 41 17.26 2.70 14.98
CA TYR A 41 17.35 3.83 14.05
C TYR A 41 18.03 3.44 12.75
N VAL A 42 17.58 4.02 11.65
CA VAL A 42 18.17 3.90 10.32
C VAL A 42 18.54 5.28 9.83
N GLY A 43 19.71 5.42 9.22
CA GLY A 43 20.07 6.65 8.53
C GLY A 43 21.09 6.45 7.42
N LYS A 44 21.21 7.46 6.57
CA LYS A 44 22.26 7.55 5.54
C LYS A 44 23.37 8.53 5.93
N SER A 45 24.56 8.36 5.36
CA SER A 45 25.65 9.32 5.51
C SER A 45 26.68 9.23 4.38
N VAL A 46 27.43 10.32 4.19
CA VAL A 46 28.69 10.36 3.44
C VAL A 46 29.90 9.88 4.26
N SER A 47 29.75 9.78 5.59
CA SER A 47 30.79 9.29 6.50
C SER A 47 30.13 8.71 7.76
N PHE A 48 30.13 7.38 7.90
CA PHE A 48 29.61 6.73 9.11
C PHE A 48 30.33 7.24 10.35
N LYS A 49 31.67 7.32 10.33
CA LYS A 49 32.46 7.81 11.46
C LYS A 49 31.98 9.18 11.97
N ARG A 50 31.83 10.16 11.08
CA ARG A 50 31.36 11.51 11.45
C ARG A 50 29.94 11.48 11.98
N ARG A 51 29.05 10.72 11.31
CA ARG A 51 27.64 10.62 11.71
C ARG A 51 27.46 9.93 13.06
N PHE A 52 28.24 8.90 13.36
CA PHE A 52 28.19 8.19 14.64
C PHE A 52 28.75 9.03 15.77
N SER A 53 29.75 9.88 15.49
CA SER A 53 30.23 10.86 16.46
C SER A 53 29.13 11.85 16.86
N HIS A 54 28.33 12.28 15.90
CA HIS A 54 27.18 13.15 16.11
C HIS A 54 26.06 12.45 16.90
N HIS A 55 25.70 11.21 16.53
CA HIS A 55 24.71 10.44 17.29
C HIS A 55 25.14 10.19 18.75
N ALA A 56 26.43 9.94 19.00
CA ALA A 56 26.92 9.80 20.37
C ALA A 56 26.70 11.07 21.22
N ALA A 57 26.64 12.25 20.61
CA ALA A 57 26.40 13.50 21.32
C ALA A 57 24.91 13.82 21.50
N GLU A 58 24.07 13.46 20.52
CA GLU A 58 22.71 14.00 20.41
C GLU A 58 21.59 12.97 20.49
N SER A 59 21.89 11.67 20.50
CA SER A 59 20.88 10.63 20.32
C SER A 59 20.92 9.59 21.44
N ASN A 60 19.85 9.50 22.22
CA ASN A 60 19.72 8.51 23.31
C ASN A 60 19.85 7.06 22.81
N PHE A 61 19.28 6.76 21.64
CA PHE A 61 19.34 5.43 21.03
C PHE A 61 20.77 4.94 20.76
N TYR A 62 21.76 5.84 20.68
CA TYR A 62 23.16 5.46 20.48
C TYR A 62 23.67 4.61 21.64
N TYR A 63 23.27 4.94 22.87
CA TYR A 63 23.70 4.24 24.07
C TYR A 63 22.87 2.98 24.35
N GLU A 64 21.65 2.92 23.82
CA GLU A 64 20.80 1.72 23.84
C GLU A 64 21.20 0.69 22.77
N SER A 65 22.01 1.10 21.78
CA SER A 65 22.41 0.25 20.68
C SER A 65 23.62 -0.63 21.02
N SER A 66 23.49 -1.92 20.71
CA SER A 66 24.50 -2.95 20.95
C SER A 66 25.39 -3.15 19.73
N TYR A 67 24.78 -3.14 18.54
CA TYR A 67 25.50 -3.28 17.28
C TYR A 67 24.84 -2.48 16.16
N VAL A 68 25.57 -2.31 15.07
CA VAL A 68 25.08 -1.70 13.84
C VAL A 68 25.34 -2.57 12.63
N ARG A 69 24.45 -2.47 11.63
CA ARG A 69 24.71 -2.96 10.26
C ARG A 69 25.02 -1.77 9.36
N LEU A 70 26.07 -1.89 8.56
CA LEU A 70 26.56 -0.86 7.65
C LEU A 70 26.54 -1.38 6.21
N TYR A 71 25.82 -0.69 5.35
CA TYR A 71 25.72 -0.97 3.92
C TYR A 71 26.50 0.10 3.16
N ASP A 72 27.65 -0.29 2.61
CA ASP A 72 28.55 0.62 1.88
C ASP A 72 27.90 0.98 0.53
N LEU A 73 27.55 2.25 0.37
CA LEU A 73 26.87 2.77 -0.83
C LEU A 73 27.44 4.14 -1.18
N ASN A 74 27.98 4.25 -2.39
CA ASN A 74 28.65 5.48 -2.85
C ASN A 74 27.70 6.45 -3.57
N SER A 75 26.61 5.94 -4.17
CA SER A 75 25.63 6.76 -4.86
C SER A 75 24.66 7.39 -3.85
N ASP A 76 24.51 8.72 -3.92
CA ASP A 76 23.56 9.44 -3.07
C ASP A 76 22.12 8.98 -3.31
N TYR A 77 21.75 8.83 -4.59
CA TYR A 77 20.44 8.34 -4.99
C TYR A 77 20.14 6.93 -4.46
N GLU A 78 21.12 6.02 -4.52
CA GLU A 78 20.96 4.68 -3.97
C GLU A 78 20.77 4.73 -2.45
N ARG A 79 21.56 5.54 -1.73
CA ARG A 79 21.40 5.67 -0.27
C ARG A 79 20.00 6.12 0.13
N ASP A 80 19.38 7.02 -0.64
CA ASP A 80 18.02 7.50 -0.37
C ASP A 80 16.98 6.41 -0.52
N ILE A 81 17.10 5.64 -1.60
CA ILE A 81 16.26 4.48 -1.86
C ILE A 81 16.45 3.45 -0.74
N TYR A 82 17.69 3.07 -0.46
CA TYR A 82 17.99 2.03 0.51
C TYR A 82 17.62 2.43 1.93
N GLU A 83 17.84 3.68 2.35
CA GLU A 83 17.39 4.17 3.66
C GLU A 83 15.88 4.00 3.81
N THR A 84 15.12 4.38 2.78
CA THR A 84 13.66 4.29 2.78
C THR A 84 13.19 2.83 2.83
N GLU A 85 13.79 1.95 2.03
CA GLU A 85 13.46 0.52 2.03
C GLU A 85 13.83 -0.18 3.36
N ILE A 86 14.96 0.18 3.98
CA ILE A 86 15.35 -0.34 5.29
C ILE A 86 14.37 0.14 6.37
N ILE A 87 13.99 1.41 6.38
CA ILE A 87 13.00 1.93 7.34
C ILE A 87 11.68 1.18 7.20
N ARG A 88 11.22 0.95 5.97
CA ARG A 88 9.99 0.18 5.70
C ARG A 88 10.10 -1.27 6.20
N ARG A 89 11.24 -1.92 5.98
CA ARG A 89 11.45 -3.33 6.34
C ARG A 89 11.62 -3.56 7.84
N PHE A 90 12.37 -2.69 8.51
CA PHE A 90 12.74 -2.88 9.92
C PHE A 90 11.87 -2.07 10.90
N ALA A 91 11.13 -1.08 10.42
CA ALA A 91 10.26 -0.21 11.22
C ALA A 91 10.93 0.33 12.51
N PRO A 92 12.11 0.97 12.40
CA PRO A 92 12.92 1.34 13.56
C PRO A 92 12.24 2.35 14.49
N LEU A 93 12.39 2.16 15.81
CA LEU A 93 11.66 2.90 16.85
C LEU A 93 11.85 4.44 16.80
N PHE A 94 13.00 4.91 16.36
CA PHE A 94 13.38 6.33 16.43
C PHE A 94 13.28 7.08 15.09
N ASN A 95 12.89 6.44 13.98
CA ASN A 95 12.65 7.14 12.69
C ASN A 95 11.23 7.74 12.59
N LYS A 96 10.83 8.52 13.61
CA LYS A 96 9.46 9.03 13.74
C LYS A 96 8.96 9.80 12.52
N ALA A 97 9.78 10.69 11.93
CA ALA A 97 9.37 11.49 10.77
C ALA A 97 8.95 10.63 9.55
N LYS A 98 9.69 9.57 9.24
CA LYS A 98 9.36 8.66 8.13
C LYS A 98 8.28 7.63 8.49
N GLN A 99 8.06 7.35 9.78
CA GLN A 99 6.90 6.57 10.23
C GLN A 99 5.59 7.36 10.09
N PHE A 100 5.58 8.65 10.43
CA PHE A 100 4.42 9.52 10.19
C PHE A 100 4.05 9.55 8.72
N HIS A 101 5.02 9.73 7.81
CA HIS A 101 4.74 9.68 6.37
C HIS A 101 4.13 8.34 5.93
N ARG A 102 4.65 7.20 6.42
CA ARG A 102 4.05 5.88 6.13
C ARG A 102 2.62 5.78 6.65
N GLN A 103 2.33 6.28 7.85
CA GLN A 103 0.98 6.30 8.40
C GLN A 103 0.04 7.13 7.51
N THR A 104 0.49 8.33 7.12
CA THR A 104 -0.27 9.22 6.22
C THR A 104 -0.49 8.59 4.85
N GLU A 105 0.51 7.91 4.27
CA GLU A 105 0.36 7.18 2.99
C GLU A 105 -0.71 6.09 3.10
N ILE A 106 -0.70 5.30 4.19
CA ILE A 106 -1.71 4.26 4.44
C ILE A 106 -3.11 4.89 4.60
N GLU A 107 -3.22 5.99 5.33
CA GLU A 107 -4.49 6.71 5.52
C GLU A 107 -5.04 7.28 4.22
N GLN A 108 -4.18 7.89 3.39
CA GLN A 108 -4.55 8.39 2.06
C GLN A 108 -5.01 7.25 1.14
N GLU A 109 -4.31 6.11 1.15
CA GLU A 109 -4.69 4.97 0.33
C GLU A 109 -6.00 4.32 0.81
N LEU A 110 -6.24 4.28 2.13
CA LEU A 110 -7.52 3.85 2.71
C LEU A 110 -8.66 4.77 2.29
N ALA A 111 -8.47 6.09 2.37
CA ALA A 111 -9.47 7.07 1.96
C ALA A 111 -9.81 6.92 0.47
N ALA A 112 -8.80 6.79 -0.40
CA ALA A 112 -9.02 6.57 -1.83
C ALA A 112 -9.79 5.28 -2.13
N ILE A 113 -9.51 4.20 -1.40
CA ILE A 113 -10.26 2.94 -1.55
C ILE A 113 -11.71 3.10 -1.08
N GLU A 114 -11.96 3.88 -0.01
CA GLU A 114 -13.31 4.13 0.49
C GLU A 114 -14.16 4.95 -0.47
N ASP A 115 -13.57 5.96 -1.12
CA ASP A 115 -14.25 6.74 -2.14
C ASP A 115 -14.55 5.90 -3.39
N GLN A 116 -13.58 5.13 -3.89
CA GLN A 116 -13.80 4.19 -5.02
C GLN A 116 -14.87 3.14 -4.71
N ALA A 117 -14.87 2.59 -3.49
CA ALA A 117 -15.89 1.64 -3.07
C ALA A 117 -17.28 2.29 -3.03
N ARG A 118 -17.38 3.56 -2.65
CA ARG A 118 -18.65 4.31 -2.64
C ARG A 118 -19.18 4.48 -4.05
N GLU A 119 -18.34 4.91 -4.99
CA GLU A 119 -18.70 5.08 -6.41
C GLU A 119 -19.20 3.76 -7.03
N LEU A 120 -18.49 2.65 -6.79
CA LEU A 120 -18.92 1.33 -7.30
C LEU A 120 -20.24 0.86 -6.68
N ILE A 121 -20.50 1.17 -5.41
CA ILE A 121 -21.76 0.83 -4.75
C ILE A 121 -22.91 1.64 -5.34
N GLU A 122 -22.68 2.91 -5.63
CA GLU A 122 -23.65 3.80 -6.29
C GLU A 122 -23.98 3.28 -7.69
N GLU A 123 -22.98 2.98 -8.52
CA GLU A 123 -23.18 2.40 -9.87
C GLU A 123 -23.94 1.05 -9.80
N ILE A 124 -23.64 0.20 -8.80
CA ILE A 124 -24.37 -1.05 -8.59
C ILE A 124 -25.85 -0.79 -8.24
N ASN A 125 -26.15 0.25 -7.48
CA ASN A 125 -27.53 0.57 -7.09
C ASN A 125 -28.31 1.16 -8.26
N GLU A 126 -27.71 2.08 -9.02
CA GLU A 126 -28.33 2.64 -10.23
C GLU A 126 -28.68 1.54 -11.23
N LEU A 127 -27.74 0.62 -11.50
CA LEU A 127 -27.98 -0.51 -12.39
C LEU A 127 -29.06 -1.47 -11.85
N ARG A 128 -29.23 -1.58 -10.53
CA ARG A 128 -30.34 -2.37 -9.96
C ARG A 128 -31.68 -1.67 -10.12
N ASP A 129 -31.71 -0.35 -9.99
CA ASP A 129 -32.93 0.43 -10.17
C ASP A 129 -33.36 0.42 -11.65
N GLU A 130 -32.41 0.52 -12.57
CA GLU A 130 -32.62 0.32 -14.01
C GLU A 130 -33.16 -1.09 -14.29
N LEU A 131 -32.53 -2.11 -13.70
CA LEU A 131 -32.98 -3.50 -13.83
C LEU A 131 -34.41 -3.70 -13.30
N ASN A 132 -34.75 -3.10 -12.17
CA ASN A 132 -36.10 -3.17 -11.60
C ASN A 132 -37.12 -2.48 -12.51
N THR A 133 -36.76 -1.33 -13.10
CA THR A 133 -37.64 -0.60 -14.03
C THR A 133 -37.94 -1.45 -15.28
N LEU A 134 -36.93 -2.13 -15.84
CA LEU A 134 -37.12 -3.05 -16.96
C LEU A 134 -38.02 -4.24 -16.62
N TYR A 135 -37.95 -4.74 -15.38
CA TYR A 135 -38.87 -5.79 -14.91
C TYR A 135 -40.30 -5.28 -14.70
N ASP A 136 -40.48 -4.07 -14.18
CA ASP A 136 -41.82 -3.47 -13.98
C ASP A 136 -42.51 -3.15 -15.33
N GLU A 137 -41.75 -2.67 -16.32
CA GLU A 137 -42.26 -2.38 -17.68
C GLU A 137 -42.65 -3.66 -18.46
N THR A 138 -42.05 -4.81 -18.14
CA THR A 138 -42.38 -6.09 -18.78
C THR A 138 -43.61 -6.77 -18.17
N ASP A 139 -43.94 -6.52 -16.90
CA ASP A 139 -45.15 -7.04 -16.25
C ASP A 139 -46.43 -6.30 -16.70
N ASP A 140 -46.36 -5.01 -17.04
CA ASP A 140 -47.50 -4.23 -17.56
C ASP A 140 -47.91 -4.61 -19.01
N ALA A 141 -47.04 -5.28 -19.77
CA ALA A 141 -47.32 -5.70 -21.15
C ALA A 141 -48.26 -6.92 -21.26
N VAL A 142 -48.56 -7.62 -20.15
CA VAL A 142 -49.30 -8.91 -20.17
C VAL A 142 -50.81 -8.76 -19.95
N VAL A 143 -51.34 -7.56 -19.65
CA VAL A 143 -52.77 -7.36 -19.31
C VAL A 143 -53.51 -6.43 -20.28
N THR A 144 -53.43 -6.69 -21.59
CA THR A 144 -54.55 -6.37 -22.50
C THR A 144 -54.62 -7.42 -23.61
N GLY A 145 -55.54 -8.38 -23.44
CA GLY A 145 -55.75 -9.44 -24.41
C GLY A 145 -56.35 -8.93 -25.71
N ASP A 146 -55.66 -9.16 -26.83
CA ASP A 146 -56.28 -9.69 -28.04
C ASP A 146 -55.25 -10.51 -28.85
N LEU A 147 -55.57 -11.76 -29.12
CA LEU A 147 -54.67 -12.82 -29.61
C LEU A 147 -54.52 -12.81 -31.15
N THR A 148 -54.51 -11.64 -31.78
CA THR A 148 -54.37 -11.53 -33.24
C THR A 148 -53.35 -10.46 -33.62
N ASN A 149 -52.06 -10.80 -33.51
CA ASN A 149 -51.00 -10.46 -34.48
C ASN A 149 -49.67 -11.00 -33.94
N VAL A 150 -49.16 -12.05 -34.59
CA VAL A 150 -47.82 -12.58 -34.34
C VAL A 150 -46.82 -11.65 -35.03
N ASP A 151 -46.39 -10.62 -34.32
CA ASP A 151 -45.14 -9.89 -34.60
C ASP A 151 -44.36 -9.64 -33.29
N GLY A 152 -44.39 -10.63 -32.39
CA GLY A 152 -43.82 -10.56 -31.04
C GLY A 152 -42.37 -11.07 -30.94
N GLY A 153 -41.54 -10.86 -31.96
CA GLY A 153 -40.22 -11.48 -32.04
C GLY A 153 -39.02 -10.59 -31.65
N SER A 154 -39.18 -9.26 -31.66
CA SER A 154 -38.05 -8.33 -31.54
C SER A 154 -37.89 -7.71 -30.15
N ASN A 155 -38.97 -7.25 -29.52
CA ASN A 155 -38.89 -6.54 -28.23
C ASN A 155 -38.43 -7.43 -27.07
N ASP A 156 -38.88 -8.68 -27.00
CA ASP A 156 -38.54 -9.59 -25.90
C ASP A 156 -37.05 -9.99 -25.92
N PHE A 157 -36.43 -10.08 -27.10
CA PHE A 157 -35.01 -10.40 -27.25
C PHE A 157 -34.09 -9.20 -26.94
N GLU A 158 -34.52 -7.98 -27.28
CA GLU A 158 -33.79 -6.75 -26.92
C GLU A 158 -33.83 -6.53 -25.40
N CYS A 159 -35.00 -6.67 -24.78
CA CYS A 159 -35.17 -6.58 -23.32
C CYS A 159 -34.33 -7.63 -22.57
N LEU A 160 -34.32 -8.88 -23.04
CA LEU A 160 -33.46 -9.94 -22.46
C LEU A 160 -31.97 -9.62 -22.59
N GLY A 161 -31.55 -9.01 -23.71
CA GLY A 161 -30.17 -8.58 -23.94
C GLY A 161 -29.71 -7.51 -22.95
N GLU A 162 -30.56 -6.51 -22.69
CA GLU A 162 -30.31 -5.43 -21.73
C GLU A 162 -30.25 -5.95 -20.29
N VAL A 163 -31.19 -6.82 -19.90
CA VAL A 163 -31.19 -7.48 -18.59
C VAL A 163 -29.92 -8.31 -18.38
N MET A 164 -29.48 -9.09 -19.37
CA MET A 164 -28.23 -9.87 -19.27
C MET A 164 -26.99 -8.98 -19.19
N TYR A 165 -26.98 -7.86 -19.93
CA TYR A 165 -25.89 -6.88 -19.89
C TYR A 165 -25.77 -6.23 -18.50
N ILE A 166 -26.87 -5.72 -17.95
CA ILE A 166 -26.90 -5.09 -16.63
C ILE A 166 -26.46 -6.06 -15.53
N ASN A 167 -26.97 -7.29 -15.54
CA ASN A 167 -26.58 -8.31 -14.57
C ASN A 167 -25.09 -8.66 -14.64
N ARG A 168 -24.53 -8.77 -15.86
CA ARG A 168 -23.11 -8.98 -16.05
C ARG A 168 -22.30 -7.81 -15.50
N ARG A 169 -22.71 -6.58 -15.79
CA ARG A 169 -22.03 -5.37 -15.30
C ARG A 169 -22.03 -5.30 -13.77
N ILE A 170 -23.18 -5.56 -13.12
CA ILE A 170 -23.28 -5.64 -11.66
C ILE A 170 -22.32 -6.70 -11.10
N ALA A 171 -22.21 -7.86 -11.75
CA ALA A 171 -21.30 -8.92 -11.31
C ALA A 171 -19.82 -8.49 -11.40
N GLU A 172 -19.43 -7.77 -12.46
CA GLU A 172 -18.09 -7.22 -12.64
C GLU A 172 -17.77 -6.18 -11.55
N LEU A 173 -18.67 -5.24 -11.30
CA LEU A 173 -18.53 -4.20 -10.26
C LEU A 173 -18.44 -4.81 -8.85
N ARG A 174 -19.24 -5.84 -8.54
CA ARG A 174 -19.16 -6.57 -7.27
C ARG A 174 -17.80 -7.25 -7.10
N ALA A 175 -17.23 -7.81 -8.17
CA ALA A 175 -15.92 -8.43 -8.13
C ALA A 175 -14.79 -7.41 -7.88
N GLU A 176 -14.92 -6.21 -8.45
CA GLU A 176 -14.01 -5.09 -8.22
C GLU A 176 -14.10 -4.57 -6.78
N LEU A 177 -15.31 -4.36 -6.27
CA LEU A 177 -15.56 -3.99 -4.88
C LEU A 177 -14.95 -5.01 -3.91
N ALA A 178 -15.09 -6.31 -4.19
CA ALA A 178 -14.47 -7.37 -3.39
C ALA A 178 -12.92 -7.35 -3.45
N ARG A 179 -12.31 -6.87 -4.54
CA ARG A 179 -10.85 -6.65 -4.60
C ARG A 179 -10.43 -5.45 -3.75
N LEU A 180 -11.17 -4.34 -3.83
CA LEU A 180 -10.92 -3.16 -3.01
C LEU A 180 -11.03 -3.47 -1.51
N TYR A 181 -12.04 -4.22 -1.08
CA TYR A 181 -12.15 -4.62 0.33
C TYR A 181 -11.01 -5.53 0.80
N ARG A 182 -10.54 -6.46 -0.04
CA ARG A 182 -9.35 -7.25 0.28
C ARG A 182 -8.11 -6.37 0.44
N LYS A 183 -7.93 -5.40 -0.46
CA LYS A 183 -6.83 -4.43 -0.38
C LYS A 183 -6.93 -3.59 0.90
N LYS A 184 -8.12 -3.12 1.27
CA LYS A 184 -8.40 -2.40 2.52
C LYS A 184 -8.01 -3.22 3.75
N GLN A 185 -8.37 -4.50 3.81
CA GLN A 185 -8.01 -5.38 4.93
C GLN A 185 -6.49 -5.53 5.08
N ILE A 186 -5.75 -5.66 3.97
CA ILE A 186 -4.29 -5.71 3.98
C ILE A 186 -3.69 -4.39 4.50
N LEU A 187 -4.22 -3.25 4.10
CA LEU A 187 -3.74 -1.94 4.55
C LEU A 187 -4.06 -1.69 6.04
N LEU A 188 -5.23 -2.11 6.51
CA LEU A 188 -5.59 -2.05 7.93
C LEU A 188 -4.65 -2.92 8.78
N ALA A 189 -4.25 -4.09 8.29
CA ALA A 189 -3.26 -4.93 8.97
C ALA A 189 -1.86 -4.27 9.02
N LYS A 190 -1.52 -3.44 8.02
CA LYS A 190 -0.24 -2.70 7.96
C LYS A 190 -0.24 -1.39 8.77
N ARG A 191 -1.42 -0.92 9.20
CA ARG A 191 -1.62 0.30 9.99
C ARG A 191 -1.23 0.12 11.46
N ASN A 192 -1.31 -1.11 11.97
CA ASN A 192 -0.95 -1.51 13.33
C ASN A 192 0.52 -1.95 13.38
#